data_AF-A0A349X615-F1
#
_entry.id   AF-A0A349X615-F1
#
_cell.length_a   1.000
_cell.length_b   1.000
_cell.length_c   1.000
_cell.angle_alpha   90.00
_cell.angle_beta   90.00
_cell.angle_gamma   90.00
#
_symmetry.space_group_name_H-M   'P 1'
#
loop_
_entity.id
_entity.type
_entity.pdbx_description
1 polymer ?
#
loop_
_entity_poly.entity_id
_entity_poly.type
_entity_poly.pdbx_seq_one_letter_code
_entity_poly.pdbx_strand_id
1 'polypeptide(L)'
;MSLTKSLKYHFLWVLYFGFVAIAVVLHQGEPTFTASGPYALGKPLVWLVYLAFLAYSLWVSSKENFFKALQRMAPILWCRQVGIDLYLGVAFFGFLMYLNEGSLVVLLLWAVPMLIFANLATLLYLALNYQSIVAHFVS
;
A
#
# COMPACT_ATOMS: atom_id res chain seq x y z
N MET A 1 -26.08 5.70 15.36
CA MET A 1 -25.33 6.38 14.28
C MET A 1 -26.00 6.01 12.96
N SER A 2 -26.44 6.96 12.11
CA SER A 2 -27.16 6.57 10.88
C SER A 2 -26.24 5.80 9.93
N LEU A 3 -26.79 4.79 9.25
CA LEU A 3 -26.07 3.92 8.31
C LEU A 3 -25.25 4.72 7.27
N THR A 4 -25.83 5.82 6.80
CA THR A 4 -25.25 6.77 5.84
C THR A 4 -24.03 7.54 6.36
N LYS A 5 -23.97 7.85 7.66
CA LYS A 5 -22.77 8.45 8.27
C LYS A 5 -21.66 7.41 8.39
N SER A 6 -21.97 6.19 8.85
CA SER A 6 -20.99 5.11 8.98
C SER A 6 -20.29 4.78 7.65
N LEU A 7 -21.07 4.67 6.56
CA LEU A 7 -20.54 4.36 5.23
C LEU A 7 -19.52 5.39 4.73
N LYS A 8 -19.72 6.69 4.98
CA LYS A 8 -18.77 7.74 4.60
C LYS A 8 -17.43 7.64 5.34
N TYR A 9 -17.42 7.16 6.59
CA TYR A 9 -16.19 6.97 7.36
C TYR A 9 -15.41 5.72 6.92
N HIS A 10 -16.11 4.69 6.43
CA HIS A 10 -15.49 3.42 6.03
C HIS A 10 -15.32 3.25 4.53
N PHE A 11 -15.79 4.20 3.71
CA PHE A 11 -15.76 4.10 2.25
C PHE A 11 -14.35 3.86 1.69
N LEU A 12 -13.34 4.60 2.17
CA LEU A 12 -11.95 4.41 1.73
C LEU A 12 -11.43 3.00 2.05
N TRP A 13 -11.81 2.46 3.20
CA TRP A 13 -11.45 1.10 3.60
C TRP A 13 -12.16 0.05 2.76
N VAL A 14 -13.45 0.25 2.43
CA VAL A 14 -14.19 -0.63 1.52
C VAL A 14 -13.53 -0.63 0.14
N LEU A 15 -13.17 0.54 -0.39
CA LEU A 15 -12.44 0.64 -1.65
C LEU A 15 -11.08 -0.07 -1.59
N TYR A 16 -10.33 0.15 -0.51
CA TYR A 16 -9.02 -0.47 -0.31
C TYR A 16 -9.12 -1.99 -0.25
N PHE A 17 -10.03 -2.55 0.56
CA PHE A 17 -10.21 -4.00 0.65
C PHE A 17 -10.75 -4.60 -0.65
N GLY A 18 -11.62 -3.88 -1.37
CA GLY A 18 -12.04 -4.27 -2.72
C GLY A 18 -10.85 -4.36 -3.67
N PHE A 19 -9.98 -3.34 -3.66
CA PHE A 19 -8.74 -3.35 -4.44
C PHE A 19 -7.83 -4.53 -4.04
N VAL A 20 -7.59 -4.76 -2.74
CA VAL A 20 -6.75 -5.86 -2.26
C VAL A 20 -7.29 -7.21 -2.71
N ALA A 21 -8.60 -7.43 -2.58
CA ALA A 21 -9.23 -8.68 -3.00
C ALA A 21 -9.04 -8.92 -4.50
N ILE A 22 -9.29 -7.89 -5.33
CA ILE A 22 -9.07 -7.96 -6.77
C ILE A 22 -7.60 -8.24 -7.09
N ALA A 23 -6.68 -7.50 -6.47
CA ALA A 23 -5.24 -7.65 -6.70
C ALA A 23 -4.76 -9.05 -6.34
N VAL A 24 -5.20 -9.62 -5.22
CA VAL A 24 -4.84 -10.98 -4.79
C VAL A 24 -5.43 -12.04 -5.71
N VAL A 25 -6.70 -11.90 -6.11
CA VAL A 25 -7.40 -12.89 -6.97
C VAL A 25 -6.86 -12.87 -8.40
N LEU A 26 -6.55 -11.69 -8.94
CA LEU A 26 -6.01 -11.53 -10.30
C LEU A 26 -4.49 -11.68 -10.37
N HIS A 27 -3.81 -11.89 -9.23
CA HIS A 27 -2.37 -12.10 -9.21
C HIS A 27 -2.01 -13.43 -9.87
N GLN A 28 -1.34 -13.38 -11.02
CA GLN A 28 -0.93 -14.57 -11.79
C GLN A 28 0.57 -14.86 -11.71
N GLY A 29 1.33 -14.09 -10.94
CA GLY A 29 2.78 -14.25 -10.82
C GLY A 29 3.18 -15.35 -9.84
N GLU A 30 3.93 -14.98 -8.83
CA GLU A 30 4.46 -15.86 -7.79
C GLU A 30 3.40 -16.33 -6.75
N PRO A 31 3.66 -17.42 -6.01
CA PRO A 31 2.75 -17.87 -4.94
C PRO A 31 2.52 -16.78 -3.90
N THR A 32 1.27 -16.48 -3.53
CA THR A 32 0.91 -15.28 -2.75
C THR A 32 1.65 -15.14 -1.41
N PHE A 33 1.89 -16.24 -0.69
CA PHE A 33 2.43 -16.20 0.69
C PHE A 33 3.80 -16.88 0.84
N THR A 34 4.29 -17.56 -0.19
CA THR A 34 5.55 -18.31 -0.14
C THR A 34 6.48 -17.84 -1.25
N ALA A 35 7.79 -17.88 -0.96
CA ALA A 35 8.84 -17.60 -1.93
C ALA A 35 9.83 -18.76 -1.92
N SER A 36 10.56 -18.93 -3.02
CA SER A 36 11.63 -19.91 -3.15
C SER A 36 12.99 -19.22 -3.35
N GLY A 37 14.08 -19.92 -3.01
CA GLY A 37 15.45 -19.43 -3.21
C GLY A 37 16.11 -18.80 -1.97
N PRO A 38 17.29 -18.17 -2.14
CA PRO A 38 18.17 -17.75 -1.03
C PRO A 38 17.58 -16.66 -0.11
N TYR A 39 16.50 -15.99 -0.53
CA TYR A 39 15.83 -14.93 0.23
C TYR A 39 14.35 -15.24 0.50
N ALA A 40 13.97 -16.53 0.51
CA ALA A 40 12.58 -16.96 0.70
C ALA A 40 11.91 -16.40 1.96
N LEU A 41 12.67 -16.17 3.04
CA LEU A 41 12.16 -15.63 4.30
C LEU A 41 11.71 -14.16 4.23
N GLY A 42 12.16 -13.39 3.24
CA GLY A 42 11.77 -11.98 3.19
C GLY A 42 10.30 -11.79 2.83
N LYS A 43 9.71 -12.68 2.04
CA LYS A 43 8.28 -12.61 1.69
C LYS A 43 7.34 -12.66 2.91
N PRO A 44 7.43 -13.67 3.80
CA PRO A 44 6.59 -13.69 5.00
C PRO A 44 6.89 -12.52 5.94
N LEU A 45 8.12 -11.99 5.98
CA LEU A 45 8.45 -10.78 6.74
C LEU A 45 7.73 -9.54 6.18
N VAL A 46 7.72 -9.35 4.85
CA VAL A 46 6.98 -8.25 4.22
C VAL A 46 5.49 -8.38 4.50
N TRP A 47 4.91 -9.58 4.40
CA TRP A 47 3.52 -9.83 4.77
C TRP A 47 3.24 -9.48 6.24
N LEU A 48 4.14 -9.85 7.15
CA LEU A 48 4.00 -9.50 8.57
C LEU A 48 4.01 -7.99 8.79
N VAL A 49 4.93 -7.27 8.14
CA VAL A 49 4.98 -5.79 8.21
C VAL A 49 3.71 -5.17 7.63
N TYR A 50 3.24 -5.67 6.47
CA TYR A 50 2.00 -5.24 5.85
C TYR A 50 0.80 -5.43 6.79
N LEU A 51 0.64 -6.62 7.38
CA LEU A 51 -0.48 -6.93 8.27
C LEU A 51 -0.42 -6.14 9.58
N ALA A 52 0.78 -5.96 10.15
CA ALA A 52 0.97 -5.13 11.33
C ALA A 52 0.60 -3.66 11.04
N PHE A 53 1.05 -3.13 9.91
CA PHE A 53 0.74 -1.75 9.49
C PHE A 53 -0.73 -1.56 9.14
N LEU A 54 -1.37 -2.56 8.50
CA LEU A 54 -2.80 -2.59 8.25
C LEU A 54 -3.60 -2.55 9.56
N ALA A 55 -3.27 -3.43 10.51
CA ALA A 55 -3.95 -3.50 11.80
C ALA A 55 -3.82 -2.18 12.57
N TYR A 56 -2.62 -1.60 12.60
CA TYR A 56 -2.38 -0.30 13.20
C TYR A 56 -3.19 0.82 12.51
N SER A 57 -3.21 0.84 11.18
CA SER A 57 -3.95 1.84 10.39
C SER A 57 -5.46 1.75 10.60
N LEU A 58 -6.02 0.54 10.72
CA LEU A 58 -7.42 0.31 11.06
C LEU A 58 -7.73 0.77 12.48
N TRP A 59 -6.86 0.47 13.44
CA TRP A 59 -7.01 0.91 14.82
C TRP A 59 -7.00 2.44 14.93
N VAL A 60 -6.03 3.13 14.32
CA VAL A 60 -5.99 4.61 14.29
C VAL A 60 -7.22 5.19 13.61
N SER A 61 -7.64 4.62 12.47
CA SER A 61 -8.82 5.09 11.74
C SER A 61 -10.13 4.93 12.51
N SER A 62 -10.18 4.01 13.48
CA SER A 62 -11.33 3.86 14.39
C SER A 62 -11.39 4.96 15.46
N LYS A 63 -10.26 5.65 15.72
CA LYS A 63 -10.13 6.69 16.73
C LYS A 63 -10.17 8.10 16.14
N GLU A 64 -9.60 8.28 14.95
CA GLU A 64 -9.50 9.59 14.32
C GLU A 64 -9.88 9.53 12.83
N ASN A 65 -10.50 10.61 12.33
CA ASN A 65 -10.80 10.74 10.91
C ASN A 65 -9.59 11.28 10.15
N PHE A 66 -9.11 10.51 9.17
CA PHE A 66 -7.95 10.84 8.34
C PHE A 66 -8.00 12.25 7.75
N PHE A 67 -9.10 12.64 7.08
CA PHE A 67 -9.20 13.95 6.44
C PHE A 67 -9.20 15.10 7.44
N LYS A 68 -9.83 14.93 8.61
CA LYS A 68 -9.80 15.94 9.67
C LYS A 68 -8.40 16.09 10.26
N ALA A 69 -7.69 14.98 10.49
CA ALA A 69 -6.30 15.00 10.94
C ALA A 69 -5.41 15.70 9.90
N LEU A 70 -5.56 15.36 8.62
CA LEU A 70 -4.81 15.97 7.53
C LEU A 70 -5.05 17.49 7.44
N GLN A 71 -6.29 17.95 7.57
CA GLN A 71 -6.62 19.38 7.58
C GLN A 71 -5.96 20.13 8.75
N ARG A 72 -5.83 19.49 9.92
CA ARG A 72 -5.13 20.06 11.09
C ARG A 72 -3.62 20.09 10.90
N MET A 73 -3.07 19.10 10.20
CA MET A 73 -1.62 18.99 9.93
C MET A 73 -1.17 19.86 8.76
N ALA A 74 -2.03 20.10 7.76
CA ALA A 74 -1.72 20.85 6.55
C ALA A 74 -1.07 22.24 6.77
N PRO A 75 -1.48 23.07 7.74
CA PRO A 75 -0.82 24.35 7.99
C PRO A 75 0.58 24.22 8.62
N ILE A 76 0.95 23.07 9.18
CA ILE A 76 2.24 22.85 9.84
C ILE A 76 3.30 22.51 8.78
N LEU A 77 4.27 23.40 8.57
CA LEU A 77 5.30 23.25 7.52
C LEU A 77 6.08 21.93 7.63
N TRP A 78 6.41 21.52 8.85
CA TRP A 78 7.10 20.24 9.06
C TRP A 78 6.25 19.04 8.63
N CYS A 79 4.95 19.05 8.92
CA CYS A 79 4.03 18.00 8.45
C CYS A 79 3.89 18.00 6.93
N ARG A 80 3.94 19.17 6.28
CA ARG A 80 3.96 19.26 4.82
C ARG A 80 5.23 18.62 4.24
N GLN A 81 6.39 18.89 4.84
CA GLN A 81 7.66 18.27 4.43
C GLN A 81 7.57 16.74 4.55
N VAL A 82 7.11 16.21 5.69
CA VAL A 82 6.91 14.77 5.88
C VAL A 82 5.96 14.18 4.83
N GLY A 83 4.89 14.91 4.48
CA GLY A 83 4.00 14.51 3.40
C GLY A 83 4.69 14.46 2.03
N ILE A 84 5.50 15.47 1.69
CA ILE A 84 6.27 15.50 0.44
C ILE A 84 7.28 14.35 0.41
N ASP A 85 8.03 14.13 1.50
CA ASP A 85 9.01 13.06 1.61
C ASP A 85 8.35 11.68 1.41
N LEU A 86 7.16 11.47 2.01
CA LEU A 86 6.35 10.29 1.79
C LEU A 86 6.00 10.09 0.31
N TYR A 87 5.53 11.12 -0.37
CA TYR A 87 5.12 11.02 -1.78
C TYR A 87 6.29 10.92 -2.75
N LEU A 88 7.46 11.48 -2.41
CA LEU A 88 8.69 11.20 -3.13
C LEU A 88 9.04 9.71 -3.04
N GLY A 89 8.97 9.13 -1.82
CA GLY A 89 9.15 7.69 -1.62
C GLY A 89 8.16 6.85 -2.42
N VAL A 90 6.87 7.23 -2.42
CA VAL A 90 5.82 6.58 -3.23
C VAL A 90 6.12 6.68 -4.72
N ALA A 91 6.58 7.84 -5.22
CA ALA A 91 6.92 8.02 -6.62
C ALA A 91 8.12 7.16 -7.04
N PHE A 92 9.18 7.11 -6.21
CA PHE A 92 10.31 6.22 -6.45
C PHE A 92 9.90 4.76 -6.45
N PHE A 93 9.05 4.34 -5.50
CA PHE A 93 8.53 2.99 -5.48
C PHE A 93 7.66 2.69 -6.70
N GLY A 94 6.80 3.62 -7.12
CA GLY A 94 6.01 3.50 -8.35
C GLY A 94 6.88 3.35 -9.60
N PHE A 95 8.04 4.02 -9.65
CA PHE A 95 9.01 3.80 -10.71
C PHE A 95 9.58 2.37 -10.68
N LEU A 96 9.92 1.82 -9.51
CA LEU A 96 10.33 0.43 -9.37
C LEU A 96 9.23 -0.55 -9.82
N MET A 97 7.96 -0.26 -9.49
CA MET A 97 6.82 -1.05 -9.96
C MET A 97 6.72 -1.05 -11.48
N TYR A 98 6.87 0.13 -12.11
CA TYR A 98 6.87 0.23 -13.57
C TYR A 98 8.00 -0.58 -14.20
N LEU A 99 9.20 -0.56 -13.61
CA LEU A 99 10.32 -1.38 -14.07
C LEU A 99 10.07 -2.88 -13.90
N ASN A 100 9.43 -3.29 -12.79
CA ASN A 100 9.11 -4.70 -12.51
C ASN A 100 8.00 -5.24 -13.43
N GLU A 101 6.93 -4.47 -13.67
CA GLU A 101 5.78 -4.90 -14.49
C GLU A 101 5.95 -4.63 -15.99
N GLY A 102 6.78 -3.63 -16.35
CA GLY A 102 6.87 -3.09 -17.70
C GLY A 102 5.58 -2.42 -18.22
N SER A 103 4.61 -2.14 -17.34
CA SER A 103 3.27 -1.67 -17.73
C SER A 103 2.86 -0.38 -17.01
N LEU A 104 2.67 0.69 -17.79
CA LEU A 104 2.18 1.97 -17.28
C LEU A 104 0.72 1.86 -16.80
N VAL A 105 -0.08 0.96 -17.39
CA VAL A 105 -1.46 0.72 -16.96
C VAL A 105 -1.49 0.13 -15.56
N VAL A 106 -0.62 -0.84 -15.26
CA VAL A 106 -0.52 -1.43 -13.92
C VAL A 106 -0.10 -0.36 -12.91
N LEU A 107 0.90 0.46 -13.24
CA LEU A 107 1.29 1.60 -12.40
C LEU A 107 0.12 2.54 -12.10
N LEU A 108 -0.66 2.94 -13.12
CA LEU A 108 -1.80 3.85 -12.94
C LEU A 108 -2.91 3.23 -12.07
N LEU A 109 -3.18 1.93 -12.21
CA LEU A 109 -4.14 1.23 -11.35
C LEU A 109 -3.68 1.21 -9.89
N TRP A 110 -2.39 0.99 -9.65
CA TRP A 110 -1.80 1.01 -8.31
C TRP A 110 -1.62 2.43 -7.75
N ALA A 111 -1.49 3.45 -8.59
CA ALA A 111 -1.38 4.83 -8.15
C ALA A 111 -2.61 5.27 -7.34
N VAL A 112 -3.81 4.74 -7.65
CA VAL A 112 -5.05 5.08 -6.94
C VAL A 112 -4.95 4.75 -5.44
N PRO A 113 -4.72 3.50 -5.01
CA PRO A 113 -4.54 3.19 -3.59
C PRO A 113 -3.24 3.78 -3.02
N MET A 114 -2.17 3.94 -3.80
CA MET A 114 -0.93 4.58 -3.31
C MET A 114 -1.12 6.06 -2.95
N LEU A 115 -1.97 6.80 -3.66
CA LEU A 115 -2.25 8.20 -3.35
C LEU A 115 -3.07 8.40 -2.07
N ILE A 116 -3.72 7.34 -1.58
CA ILE A 116 -4.59 7.42 -0.39
C ILE A 116 -3.92 6.74 0.80
N PHE A 117 -3.32 5.57 0.55
CA PHE A 117 -2.78 4.68 1.57
C PHE A 117 -1.26 4.51 1.47
N ALA A 118 -0.57 5.20 0.56
CA ALA A 118 0.89 5.29 0.42
C ALA A 118 1.62 4.00 0.80
N ASN A 119 2.19 3.97 2.01
CA ASN A 119 2.96 2.85 2.54
C ASN A 119 2.20 1.51 2.57
N LEU A 120 0.89 1.53 2.81
CA LEU A 120 0.11 0.30 2.89
C LEU A 120 -0.05 -0.33 1.49
N ALA A 121 -0.26 0.49 0.46
CA ALA A 121 -0.37 0.01 -0.93
C ALA A 121 1.00 -0.43 -1.47
N THR A 122 2.08 0.31 -1.19
CA THR A 122 3.44 -0.09 -1.59
C THR A 122 3.85 -1.41 -0.93
N LEU A 123 3.55 -1.59 0.35
CA LEU A 123 3.80 -2.85 1.07
C LEU A 123 3.00 -4.01 0.52
N LEU A 124 1.72 -3.80 0.15
CA LEU A 124 0.93 -4.85 -0.49
C LEU A 124 1.54 -5.27 -1.83
N TYR A 125 1.93 -4.30 -2.67
CA TYR A 125 2.58 -4.61 -3.94
C TYR A 125 3.88 -5.40 -3.73
N LEU A 126 4.71 -4.95 -2.79
CA LEU A 126 5.95 -5.64 -2.42
C LEU A 126 5.68 -7.06 -1.92
N ALA A 127 4.61 -7.26 -1.15
CA ALA A 127 4.24 -8.58 -0.63
C ALA A 127 3.79 -9.53 -1.74
N LEU A 128 3.09 -9.02 -2.76
CA LEU A 128 2.62 -9.81 -3.89
C LEU A 128 3.76 -10.19 -4.85
N ASN A 129 4.64 -9.24 -5.15
CA ASN A 129 5.70 -9.35 -6.17
C ASN A 129 7.12 -9.47 -5.58
N TYR A 130 7.24 -9.95 -4.34
CA TYR A 130 8.49 -9.99 -3.60
C TYR A 130 9.62 -10.69 -4.35
N GLN A 131 9.36 -11.89 -4.87
CA GLN A 131 10.39 -12.72 -5.51
C GLN A 131 10.82 -12.11 -6.86
N SER A 132 9.88 -11.56 -7.65
CA SER A 132 10.18 -10.79 -8.86
C SER A 132 11.08 -9.58 -8.56
N ILE A 133 10.73 -8.80 -7.53
CA ILE A 133 11.51 -7.62 -7.14
C ILE A 133 12.91 -8.02 -6.69
N VAL A 134 13.03 -9.03 -5.83
CA VAL A 134 14.34 -9.51 -5.34
C VAL A 134 15.19 -10.09 -6.46
N ALA A 135 14.58 -10.75 -7.44
CA ALA A 135 15.32 -11.32 -8.58
C ALA A 135 16.12 -10.22 -9.31
N HIS A 136 15.57 -9.02 -9.49
CA HIS A 136 16.29 -7.90 -10.13
C HIS A 136 17.60 -7.47 -9.43
N PHE A 137 17.79 -7.80 -8.15
CA PHE A 137 18.98 -7.40 -7.38
C PHE A 137 19.97 -8.54 -7.15
N VAL A 138 19.56 -9.78 -7.39
CA VAL A 138 20.31 -10.99 -7.00
C VAL A 138 20.66 -11.85 -8.21
N SER A 139 19.98 -11.66 -9.35
CA SER A 139 20.24 -12.36 -10.61
C SER A 139 21.49 -11.86 -11.32
#